data_AF-A0A1M6RW89-F1
#
_entry.id   AF-A0A1M6RW89-F1
#
_cell.length_a   1.000
_cell.length_b   1.000
_cell.length_c   1.000
_cell.angle_alpha   90.00
_cell.angle_beta   90.00
_cell.angle_gamma   90.00
#
_symmetry.space_group_name_H-M   'P 1'
#
loop_
_entity.id
_entity.type
_entity.pdbx_description
1 polymer ?
#
loop_
_entity_poly.entity_id
_entity_poly.type
_entity_poly.pdbx_seq_one_letter_code
_entity_poly.pdbx_strand_id
1 'polypeptide(L)'
;MMNKTLNLFMALSAVAITACSSMDVSSSEALEGNYPKDFTVEAYLSVHPELAGLQIQDLIKAHNDSLMLESEAIAADTAAFFADTASLHQIYVNPYFAGYSEELWVEDWTPNVISETVCGLDTTYVTVKPDTLKALKVWLGEITYDAAGKIIRVEGFSDSLKTEPVAFDIDGVLNTIVNRSPSNTGTVVDSTDCKVVETRTEGEIPKDKRRRLVNFNFNDNLLDLVELESLLQNDLNMDVIALQFIMYGQSHGWAYRICTDEEKNNPVQTETYPAVKLYCDDDGIIREIAE
;
A
#
# COMPACT_ATOMS: atom_id res chain seq x y z
N MET A 1 -15.81 30.32 17.86
CA MET A 1 -15.17 29.73 19.06
C MET A 1 -14.75 28.32 18.68
N MET A 2 -13.50 28.13 18.21
CA MET A 2 -12.99 26.81 17.83
C MET A 2 -12.79 25.97 19.09
N ASN A 3 -13.33 24.76 19.07
CA ASN A 3 -13.27 23.79 20.15
C ASN A 3 -11.81 23.32 20.34
N LYS A 4 -11.20 23.71 21.47
CA LYS A 4 -9.81 23.36 21.87
C LYS A 4 -9.64 21.91 22.35
N THR A 5 -10.47 20.99 21.88
CA THR A 5 -10.61 19.66 22.50
C THR A 5 -9.88 18.53 21.79
N LEU A 6 -9.23 18.79 20.65
CA LEU A 6 -8.70 17.73 19.79
C LEU A 6 -7.17 17.65 19.69
N ASN A 7 -6.46 18.05 20.75
CA ASN A 7 -5.05 17.67 20.94
C ASN A 7 -4.93 16.27 21.60
N LEU A 8 -6.03 15.54 21.81
CA LEU A 8 -6.08 14.51 22.86
C LEU A 8 -5.20 13.29 22.59
N PHE A 9 -5.07 12.78 21.36
CA PHE A 9 -4.30 11.54 21.13
C PHE A 9 -2.77 11.73 21.16
N MET A 10 -2.26 12.93 20.84
CA MET A 10 -0.83 13.23 20.95
C MET A 10 -0.45 14.00 22.23
N ALA A 11 -1.40 14.72 22.87
CA ALA A 11 -1.14 15.52 24.08
C ALA A 11 -1.49 14.82 25.40
N LEU A 12 -2.20 13.67 25.40
CA LEU A 12 -2.56 12.97 26.64
C LEU A 12 -1.33 12.56 27.48
N SER A 13 -0.22 12.24 26.84
CA SER A 13 1.08 11.96 27.48
C SER A 13 1.80 13.23 27.94
N ALA A 14 1.61 14.37 27.27
CA ALA A 14 2.16 15.67 27.67
C ALA A 14 1.61 16.14 29.03
N VAL A 15 0.31 15.92 29.25
CA VAL A 15 -0.37 16.30 30.49
C VAL A 15 0.07 15.43 31.66
N ALA A 16 0.40 14.15 31.43
CA ALA A 16 0.86 13.26 32.49
C ALA A 16 2.28 13.61 32.99
N ILE A 17 3.17 14.10 32.13
CA ILE A 17 4.54 14.49 32.50
C ILE A 17 4.55 15.86 33.21
N THR A 18 3.67 16.78 32.80
CA THR A 18 3.57 18.12 33.41
C THR A 18 2.71 18.17 34.67
N ALA A 19 1.74 17.26 34.85
CA ALA A 19 0.85 17.26 36.01
C ALA A 19 1.49 16.66 37.29
N CYS A 20 2.59 15.92 37.17
CA CYS A 20 3.32 15.38 38.33
C CYS A 20 4.41 16.33 38.86
N SER A 21 4.76 17.38 38.11
CA SER A 21 5.62 18.48 38.56
C SER A 21 4.73 19.56 39.18
N SER A 22 4.57 19.55 40.50
CA SER A 22 3.86 20.58 41.27
C SER A 22 4.61 21.93 41.31
N MET A 23 5.37 22.26 40.29
CA MET A 23 6.08 23.53 40.14
C MET A 23 5.63 24.16 38.83
N ASP A 24 5.31 25.44 38.93
CA ASP A 24 4.96 26.38 37.87
C ASP A 24 6.15 26.59 36.93
N VAL A 25 6.62 25.51 36.31
CA VAL A 25 7.65 25.51 35.28
C VAL A 25 6.89 25.66 33.98
N SER A 26 7.15 26.75 33.28
CA SER A 26 6.57 26.95 31.94
C SER A 26 6.85 25.70 31.10
N SER A 27 5.89 25.25 30.30
CA SER A 27 6.10 24.09 29.41
C SER A 27 7.36 24.27 28.55
N SER A 28 7.73 25.51 28.21
CA SER A 28 9.01 25.86 27.59
C SER A 28 10.23 25.50 28.43
N GLU A 29 10.30 25.84 29.72
CA GLU A 29 11.43 25.49 30.58
C GLU A 29 11.52 23.98 30.87
N ALA A 30 10.36 23.30 30.97
CA ALA A 30 10.32 21.86 31.18
C ALA A 30 10.81 21.06 29.96
N LEU A 31 10.75 21.66 28.76
CA LEU A 31 11.09 21.01 27.50
C LEU A 31 12.48 21.40 26.98
N GLU A 32 12.99 22.60 27.27
CA GLU A 32 14.31 23.08 26.81
C GLU A 32 15.48 22.14 27.18
N GLY A 33 15.38 21.43 28.31
CA GLY A 33 16.41 20.46 28.73
C GLY A 33 16.34 19.09 28.06
N ASN A 34 15.25 18.76 27.38
CA ASN A 34 15.01 17.43 26.80
C ASN A 34 15.34 17.33 25.32
N TYR A 35 15.56 18.46 24.64
CA TYR A 35 15.93 18.48 23.24
C TYR A 35 17.45 18.57 23.06
N PRO A 36 18.00 17.96 22.00
CA PRO A 36 19.34 18.30 21.51
C PRO A 36 19.49 19.81 21.30
N LYS A 37 20.69 20.35 21.55
CA LYS A 37 20.94 21.81 21.47
C LYS A 37 20.67 22.42 20.09
N ASP A 38 20.72 21.59 19.06
CA ASP A 38 20.55 21.90 17.65
C ASP A 38 19.22 21.36 17.09
N PHE A 39 18.32 20.90 17.96
CA PHE A 39 17.00 20.45 17.57
C PHE A 39 16.17 21.62 17.04
N THR A 40 15.57 21.44 15.87
CA THR A 40 14.51 22.32 15.36
C THR A 40 13.37 21.45 14.84
N VAL A 41 12.13 21.91 15.03
CA VAL A 41 10.95 21.15 14.60
C VAL A 41 10.91 21.05 13.07
N GLU A 42 11.39 22.08 12.37
CA GLU A 42 11.49 22.11 10.91
C GLU A 42 12.47 21.05 10.40
N ALA A 43 13.63 20.90 11.06
CA ALA A 43 14.59 19.85 10.71
C ALA A 43 14.00 18.47 11.01
N TYR A 44 13.29 18.33 12.13
CA TYR A 44 12.65 17.07 12.49
C TYR A 44 11.58 16.67 11.47
N LEU A 45 10.72 17.60 11.06
CA LEU A 45 9.71 17.39 10.02
C LEU A 45 10.30 17.07 8.66
N SER A 46 11.47 17.61 8.32
CA SER A 46 12.13 17.28 7.05
C SER A 46 12.55 15.81 6.97
N VAL A 47 12.82 15.18 8.12
CA VAL A 47 13.19 13.78 8.23
C VAL A 47 11.97 12.88 8.45
N HIS A 48 10.94 13.41 9.12
CA HIS A 48 9.71 12.72 9.49
C HIS A 48 8.46 13.44 8.96
N PRO A 49 8.32 13.61 7.62
CA PRO A 49 7.21 14.35 7.04
C PRO A 49 5.85 13.66 7.28
N GLU A 50 5.84 12.36 7.59
CA GLU A 50 4.65 11.60 7.96
C GLU A 50 3.93 12.13 9.20
N LEU A 51 4.65 12.81 10.11
CA LEU A 51 4.05 13.41 11.30
C LEU A 51 3.10 14.56 10.96
N ALA A 52 3.44 15.36 9.94
CA ALA A 52 2.55 16.38 9.42
C ALA A 52 1.30 15.74 8.82
N GLY A 53 1.47 14.68 8.03
CA GLY A 53 0.37 13.95 7.40
C GLY A 53 -0.60 13.36 8.42
N LEU A 54 -0.11 12.85 9.55
CA LEU A 54 -0.96 12.36 10.64
C LEU A 54 -1.76 13.49 11.29
N GLN A 55 -1.12 14.61 11.60
CA GLN A 55 -1.82 15.75 12.19
C GLN A 55 -2.89 16.32 11.25
N ILE A 56 -2.59 16.40 9.95
CA ILE A 56 -3.53 16.86 8.93
C ILE A 56 -4.73 15.91 8.82
N GLN A 57 -4.52 14.60 8.81
CA GLN A 57 -5.61 13.62 8.81
C GLN A 57 -6.52 13.77 10.04
N ASP A 58 -5.94 14.02 11.21
CA ASP A 58 -6.72 14.27 12.44
C ASP A 58 -7.54 15.56 12.34
N LEU A 59 -6.98 16.64 11.77
CA LEU A 59 -7.69 17.90 11.56
C LEU A 59 -8.85 17.74 10.56
N ILE A 60 -8.62 17.06 9.43
CA ILE A 60 -9.63 16.78 8.41
C ILE A 60 -10.74 15.91 8.98
N LYS A 61 -10.37 14.86 9.72
CA LYS A 61 -11.35 14.01 10.40
C LYS A 61 -12.22 14.82 11.35
N ALA A 62 -11.62 15.71 12.14
CA ALA A 62 -12.36 16.57 13.06
C ALA A 62 -13.31 17.53 12.34
N HIS A 63 -12.84 18.11 11.23
CA HIS A 63 -13.66 18.95 10.37
C HIS A 63 -14.84 18.14 9.83
N ASN A 64 -14.58 16.99 9.20
CA ASN A 64 -15.60 16.11 8.63
C ASN A 64 -16.60 15.59 9.68
N ASP A 65 -16.13 15.20 10.87
CA ASP A 65 -16.98 14.77 11.98
C ASP A 65 -17.88 15.91 12.52
N SER A 66 -17.47 17.16 12.32
CA SER A 66 -18.28 18.34 12.68
C SER A 66 -19.36 18.65 11.64
N LEU A 67 -19.20 18.15 10.41
CA LEU A 67 -20.17 18.29 9.34
C LEU A 67 -21.31 17.29 9.54
N MET A 68 -22.53 17.79 9.69
CA MET A 68 -23.73 16.94 9.70
C MET A 68 -24.19 16.66 8.27
N LEU A 69 -23.41 15.90 7.52
CA LEU A 69 -23.69 15.53 6.14
C LEU A 69 -24.33 14.14 6.01
N GLU A 70 -25.23 14.01 5.04
CA GLU A 70 -25.84 12.74 4.67
C GLU A 70 -24.85 11.84 3.90
N SER A 71 -25.05 10.53 3.98
CA SER A 71 -24.14 9.54 3.39
C SER A 71 -23.94 9.69 1.88
N GLU A 72 -24.97 10.12 1.17
CA GLU A 72 -24.98 10.35 -0.26
C GLU A 72 -24.13 11.55 -0.65
N ALA A 73 -24.10 12.59 0.19
CA ALA A 73 -23.26 13.77 -0.03
C ALA A 73 -21.78 13.40 0.12
N ILE A 74 -21.45 12.65 1.18
CA ILE A 74 -20.09 12.13 1.42
C ILE A 74 -19.63 11.25 0.25
N ALA A 75 -20.49 10.34 -0.23
CA ALA A 75 -20.16 9.46 -1.34
C ALA A 75 -19.95 10.23 -2.67
N ALA A 76 -20.77 11.26 -2.92
CA ALA A 76 -20.63 12.10 -4.11
C ALA A 76 -19.33 12.92 -4.07
N ASP A 77 -19.00 13.48 -2.91
CA ASP A 77 -17.78 14.23 -2.68
C ASP A 77 -16.53 13.35 -2.81
N THR A 78 -16.50 12.19 -2.14
CA THR A 78 -15.41 11.21 -2.28
C THR A 78 -15.23 10.78 -3.74
N ALA A 79 -16.31 10.63 -4.50
CA ALA A 79 -16.23 10.30 -5.94
C ALA A 79 -15.64 11.47 -6.76
N ALA A 80 -15.93 12.72 -6.41
CA ALA A 80 -15.35 13.90 -7.04
C ALA A 80 -13.86 14.02 -6.73
N PHE A 81 -13.44 13.77 -5.48
CA PHE A 81 -12.04 13.71 -5.06
C PHE A 81 -11.22 12.72 -5.88
N PHE A 82 -11.73 11.50 -6.08
CA PHE A 82 -11.06 10.51 -6.93
C PHE A 82 -11.13 10.79 -8.43
N ALA A 83 -12.01 11.69 -8.87
CA ALA A 83 -12.11 12.10 -10.27
C ALA A 83 -11.10 13.21 -10.63
N ASP A 84 -10.68 14.04 -9.66
CA ASP A 84 -9.62 15.01 -9.87
C ASP A 84 -8.23 14.36 -9.78
N THR A 85 -7.83 13.71 -10.86
CA THR A 85 -6.54 13.02 -10.94
C THR A 85 -5.35 13.96 -10.72
N ALA A 86 -5.48 15.26 -11.01
CA ALA A 86 -4.37 16.22 -10.90
C ALA A 86 -4.11 16.62 -9.45
N SER A 87 -5.16 16.94 -8.70
CA SER A 87 -5.06 17.17 -7.24
C SER A 87 -4.66 15.88 -6.52
N LEU A 88 -5.25 14.75 -6.92
CA LEU A 88 -4.96 13.46 -6.31
C LEU A 88 -3.50 13.04 -6.50
N HIS A 89 -2.91 13.28 -7.66
CA HIS A 89 -1.48 13.03 -7.91
C HIS A 89 -0.61 13.82 -6.95
N GLN A 90 -0.89 15.12 -6.79
CA GLN A 90 -0.12 15.98 -5.87
C GLN A 90 -0.25 15.51 -4.42
N ILE A 91 -1.45 15.11 -3.99
CA ILE A 91 -1.66 14.55 -2.64
C ILE A 91 -0.91 13.22 -2.47
N TYR A 92 -0.92 12.38 -3.51
CA TYR A 92 -0.31 11.06 -3.52
C TYR A 92 1.21 11.12 -3.33
N VAL A 93 1.89 12.03 -4.03
CA VAL A 93 3.36 12.11 -4.03
C VAL A 93 3.96 13.06 -2.99
N ASN A 94 3.16 13.94 -2.41
CA ASN A 94 3.65 14.90 -1.42
C ASN A 94 4.11 14.18 -0.13
N PRO A 95 5.37 14.34 0.31
CA PRO A 95 5.89 13.73 1.53
C PRO A 95 5.09 14.04 2.80
N TYR A 96 4.52 15.24 2.90
CA TYR A 96 3.75 15.69 4.05
C TYR A 96 2.30 15.18 4.04
N PHE A 97 1.86 14.51 2.97
CA PHE A 97 0.53 13.91 2.85
C PHE A 97 0.64 12.37 2.76
N ALA A 98 0.47 11.79 1.57
CA ALA A 98 0.53 10.34 1.39
C ALA A 98 1.98 9.83 1.22
N GLY A 99 2.88 10.64 0.67
CA GLY A 99 4.32 10.36 0.60
C GLY A 99 4.73 9.14 -0.21
N TYR A 100 3.91 8.73 -1.19
CA TYR A 100 4.30 7.70 -2.14
C TYR A 100 5.25 8.27 -3.20
N SER A 101 6.02 7.40 -3.86
CA SER A 101 6.95 7.85 -4.89
C SER A 101 6.25 8.12 -6.23
N GLU A 102 6.85 8.94 -7.07
CA GLU A 102 6.37 9.22 -8.44
C GLU A 102 6.37 7.93 -9.28
N GLU A 103 7.34 7.05 -9.06
CA GLU A 103 7.42 5.76 -9.76
C GLU A 103 6.24 4.86 -9.41
N LEU A 104 5.83 4.83 -8.13
CA LEU A 104 4.65 4.09 -7.69
C LEU A 104 3.36 4.66 -8.28
N TRP A 105 3.28 5.99 -8.48
CA TRP A 105 2.14 6.60 -9.17
C TRP A 105 2.08 6.10 -10.62
N VAL A 106 3.20 6.17 -11.35
CA VAL A 106 3.26 5.69 -12.74
C VAL A 106 2.93 4.19 -12.83
N GLU A 107 3.43 3.38 -11.90
CA GLU A 107 3.13 1.94 -11.83
C GLU A 107 1.64 1.67 -11.65
N ASP A 108 0.99 2.33 -10.68
CA ASP A 108 -0.44 2.14 -10.39
C ASP A 108 -1.34 2.51 -11.58
N TRP A 109 -0.96 3.55 -12.32
CA TRP A 109 -1.70 4.00 -13.50
C TRP A 109 -1.30 3.31 -14.81
N THR A 110 -0.34 2.39 -14.76
CA THR A 110 0.04 1.60 -15.95
C THR A 110 -1.04 0.53 -16.21
N PRO A 111 -1.64 0.50 -17.41
CA PRO A 111 -2.64 -0.52 -17.74
C PRO A 111 -2.04 -1.91 -17.66
N ASN A 112 -2.69 -2.81 -16.91
CA ASN A 112 -2.30 -4.20 -16.84
C ASN A 112 -3.00 -4.98 -17.96
N VAL A 113 -2.24 -5.85 -18.64
CA VAL A 113 -2.77 -6.74 -19.67
C VAL A 113 -2.67 -8.15 -19.14
N ILE A 114 -3.82 -8.72 -18.78
CA ILE A 114 -3.93 -10.10 -18.37
C ILE A 114 -4.26 -10.91 -19.63
N SER A 115 -3.31 -11.70 -20.10
CA SER A 115 -3.54 -12.66 -21.19
C SER A 115 -4.04 -13.97 -20.58
N GLU A 116 -5.31 -14.29 -20.79
CA GLU A 116 -5.90 -15.57 -20.42
C GLU A 116 -6.18 -16.39 -21.67
N THR A 117 -5.70 -17.63 -21.72
CA THR A 117 -6.05 -18.55 -22.81
C THR A 117 -7.37 -19.21 -22.48
N VAL A 118 -8.46 -18.74 -23.08
CA VAL A 118 -9.79 -19.33 -22.92
C VAL A 118 -10.02 -20.34 -24.04
N CYS A 119 -10.16 -21.60 -23.66
CA CYS A 119 -10.60 -22.67 -24.55
C CYS A 119 -12.07 -22.97 -24.23
N GLY A 120 -12.98 -22.83 -25.20
CA GLY A 120 -14.42 -22.89 -24.99
C GLY A 120 -14.96 -24.30 -24.70
N LEU A 121 -14.65 -24.91 -23.57
CA LEU A 121 -15.07 -26.27 -23.24
C LEU A 121 -15.50 -26.46 -21.78
N ASP A 122 -16.76 -26.85 -21.58
CA ASP A 122 -17.19 -27.67 -20.43
C ASP A 122 -16.85 -29.14 -20.77
N THR A 123 -15.74 -29.67 -20.26
CA THR A 123 -15.26 -31.03 -20.61
C THR A 123 -15.93 -32.11 -19.75
N THR A 124 -16.71 -33.01 -20.36
CA THR A 124 -17.23 -34.19 -19.64
C THR A 124 -16.22 -35.35 -19.62
N TYR A 125 -15.43 -35.55 -20.69
CA TYR A 125 -14.23 -36.42 -20.71
C TYR A 125 -13.34 -36.15 -21.94
N VAL A 126 -12.06 -36.49 -21.81
CA VAL A 126 -10.97 -36.36 -22.79
C VAL A 126 -10.51 -37.76 -23.19
N THR A 127 -10.31 -38.01 -24.49
CA THR A 127 -9.64 -39.24 -24.96
C THR A 127 -8.27 -38.89 -25.51
N VAL A 128 -7.20 -39.40 -24.89
CA VAL A 128 -5.82 -39.25 -25.39
C VAL A 128 -5.49 -40.47 -26.23
N LYS A 129 -5.10 -40.28 -27.49
CA LYS A 129 -4.68 -41.36 -28.38
C LYS A 129 -3.20 -41.18 -28.75
N PRO A 130 -2.26 -41.81 -28.02
CA PRO A 130 -0.88 -41.90 -28.46
C PRO A 130 -0.80 -42.79 -29.71
N ASP A 131 0.11 -42.48 -30.64
CA ASP A 131 0.29 -43.24 -31.91
C ASP A 131 0.59 -44.74 -31.69
N THR A 132 0.96 -45.15 -30.48
CA THR A 132 1.41 -46.52 -30.15
C THR A 132 0.68 -47.18 -28.98
N LEU A 133 -0.34 -46.55 -28.37
CA LEU A 133 -1.03 -47.07 -27.19
C LEU A 133 -2.57 -47.07 -27.32
N LYS A 134 -3.22 -47.90 -26.50
CA LYS A 134 -4.69 -47.89 -26.37
C LYS A 134 -5.14 -46.51 -25.92
N ALA A 135 -6.17 -45.98 -26.57
CA ALA A 135 -6.75 -44.69 -26.22
C ALA A 135 -7.18 -44.67 -24.74
N LEU A 136 -6.71 -43.70 -23.98
CA LEU A 136 -7.01 -43.49 -22.57
C LEU A 136 -8.14 -42.48 -22.44
N LYS A 137 -9.14 -42.79 -21.61
CA LYS A 137 -10.27 -41.89 -21.31
C LYS A 137 -10.06 -41.26 -19.95
N VAL A 138 -10.13 -39.93 -19.88
CA VAL A 138 -10.02 -39.13 -18.65
C VAL A 138 -11.31 -38.34 -18.48
N TRP A 139 -12.05 -38.56 -17.39
CA TRP A 139 -13.33 -37.92 -17.12
C TRP A 139 -13.17 -36.64 -16.32
N LEU A 140 -13.97 -35.62 -16.67
CA LEU A 140 -14.01 -34.29 -16.02
C LEU A 140 -12.61 -33.71 -15.83
N GLY A 141 -11.86 -33.67 -16.94
CA GLY A 141 -10.45 -33.37 -16.87
C GLY A 141 -10.14 -31.88 -16.94
N GLU A 142 -9.24 -31.43 -16.07
CA GLU A 142 -8.55 -30.15 -16.22
C GLU A 142 -7.44 -30.30 -17.25
N ILE A 143 -7.34 -29.33 -18.15
CA ILE A 143 -6.36 -29.33 -19.24
C ILE A 143 -5.45 -28.14 -19.03
N THR A 144 -4.15 -28.39 -18.93
CA THR A 144 -3.15 -27.32 -18.85
C THR A 144 -2.52 -27.09 -20.22
N TYR A 145 -2.36 -25.82 -20.56
CA TYR A 145 -1.80 -25.36 -21.82
C TYR A 145 -0.45 -24.67 -21.60
N ASP A 146 0.46 -24.74 -22.58
CA ASP A 146 1.64 -23.88 -22.62
C ASP A 146 1.31 -22.47 -23.14
N ALA A 147 2.30 -21.58 -23.11
CA ALA A 147 2.16 -20.20 -23.59
C ALA A 147 1.83 -20.11 -25.10
N ALA A 148 2.00 -21.19 -25.87
CA ALA A 148 1.65 -21.27 -27.28
C ALA A 148 0.27 -21.89 -27.53
N GLY A 149 -0.49 -22.21 -26.47
CA GLY A 149 -1.82 -22.83 -26.56
C GLY A 149 -1.79 -24.34 -26.83
N LYS A 150 -0.63 -25.01 -26.70
CA LYS A 150 -0.55 -26.47 -26.82
C LYS A 150 -0.83 -27.12 -25.47
N ILE A 151 -1.50 -28.26 -25.51
CA ILE A 151 -1.82 -29.02 -24.31
C ILE A 151 -0.56 -29.73 -23.80
N ILE A 152 -0.18 -29.44 -22.56
CA ILE A 152 0.97 -30.04 -21.90
C ILE A 152 0.59 -31.03 -20.81
N ARG A 153 -0.64 -30.96 -20.29
CA ARG A 153 -1.10 -31.85 -19.23
C ARG A 153 -2.61 -32.03 -19.25
N VAL A 154 -3.06 -33.23 -18.93
CA VAL A 154 -4.47 -33.54 -18.69
C VAL A 154 -4.59 -34.27 -17.36
N GLU A 155 -5.37 -33.72 -16.45
CA GLU A 155 -5.69 -34.32 -15.15
C GLU A 155 -7.18 -34.61 -15.09
N GLY A 156 -7.62 -35.63 -14.35
CA GLY A 156 -9.03 -35.94 -14.17
C GLY A 156 -9.22 -37.30 -13.51
N PHE A 157 -10.21 -38.07 -13.93
CA PHE A 157 -10.51 -39.39 -13.35
C PHE A 157 -10.52 -40.51 -14.39
N SER A 158 -10.16 -41.74 -13.97
CA SER A 158 -10.13 -42.92 -14.84
C SER A 158 -11.52 -43.39 -15.28
N ASP A 159 -12.58 -43.00 -14.56
CA ASP A 159 -13.97 -43.33 -14.85
C ASP A 159 -14.95 -42.18 -14.56
N SER A 160 -16.20 -42.33 -15.02
CA SER A 160 -17.27 -41.34 -14.80
C SER A 160 -17.77 -41.27 -13.35
N LEU A 161 -17.34 -42.21 -12.50
CA LEU A 161 -17.68 -42.29 -11.08
C LEU A 161 -16.64 -41.58 -10.20
N LYS A 162 -15.58 -41.03 -10.80
CA LYS A 162 -14.48 -40.31 -10.14
C LYS A 162 -13.72 -41.17 -9.13
N THR A 163 -13.51 -42.45 -9.46
CA THR A 163 -12.94 -43.41 -8.49
C THR A 163 -11.43 -43.27 -8.30
N GLU A 164 -10.68 -43.00 -9.37
CA GLU A 164 -9.22 -42.89 -9.32
C GLU A 164 -8.76 -41.65 -10.12
N PRO A 165 -8.03 -40.70 -9.49
CA PRO A 165 -7.48 -39.57 -10.20
C PRO A 165 -6.33 -40.01 -11.10
N VAL A 166 -6.28 -39.47 -12.30
CA VAL A 166 -5.25 -39.75 -13.30
C VAL A 166 -4.70 -38.44 -13.84
N ALA A 167 -3.39 -38.40 -14.06
CA ALA A 167 -2.70 -37.26 -14.65
C ALA A 167 -1.75 -37.77 -15.74
N PHE A 168 -1.78 -37.11 -16.89
CA PHE A 168 -0.95 -37.45 -18.04
C PHE A 168 -0.26 -36.19 -18.55
N ASP A 169 1.07 -36.19 -18.53
CA ASP A 169 1.85 -35.18 -19.22
C ASP A 169 1.90 -35.52 -20.71
N ILE A 170 1.70 -34.51 -21.56
CA ILE A 170 1.67 -34.62 -23.01
C ILE A 170 2.93 -33.98 -23.58
N ASP A 171 3.81 -34.80 -24.15
CA ASP A 171 5.13 -34.39 -24.70
C ASP A 171 5.06 -33.64 -26.04
N GLY A 172 4.05 -32.78 -26.24
CA GLY A 172 3.95 -31.89 -27.41
C GLY A 172 3.82 -32.58 -28.78
N VAL A 173 3.70 -33.92 -28.83
CA VAL A 173 3.34 -34.67 -30.03
C VAL A 173 1.83 -34.56 -30.26
N LEU A 174 1.42 -34.48 -31.53
CA LEU A 174 0.03 -34.35 -31.99
C LEU A 174 -0.87 -35.42 -31.34
N ASN A 175 -1.48 -35.10 -30.20
CA ASN A 175 -2.46 -35.94 -29.55
C ASN A 175 -3.85 -35.47 -29.99
N THR A 176 -4.61 -36.34 -30.65
CA THR A 176 -5.99 -36.03 -31.00
C THR A 176 -6.85 -36.15 -29.74
N ILE A 177 -7.27 -35.03 -29.18
CA ILE A 177 -8.26 -35.01 -28.10
C ILE A 177 -9.65 -35.00 -28.72
N VAL A 178 -10.42 -36.06 -28.47
CA VAL A 178 -11.82 -36.15 -28.92
C VAL A 178 -12.74 -35.83 -27.75
N ASN A 179 -13.44 -34.69 -27.84
CA ASN A 179 -14.57 -34.38 -26.97
C ASN A 179 -15.79 -35.19 -27.45
N ARG A 180 -16.55 -35.74 -26.51
CA ARG A 180 -17.89 -36.27 -26.79
C ARG A 180 -18.87 -35.67 -25.78
N SER A 181 -19.62 -34.67 -26.22
CA SER A 181 -20.85 -34.25 -25.55
C SER A 181 -21.84 -35.43 -25.46
N PRO A 182 -22.71 -35.48 -24.44
CA PRO A 182 -23.79 -36.48 -24.35
C PRO A 182 -24.68 -36.55 -25.59
N SER A 183 -24.71 -35.50 -26.44
CA SER A 183 -25.36 -35.51 -27.75
C SER A 183 -24.39 -35.88 -28.89
N ASN A 184 -23.79 -37.06 -28.79
CA ASN A 184 -23.33 -37.98 -29.86
C ASN A 184 -22.55 -37.54 -31.13
N THR A 185 -22.10 -36.31 -31.30
CA THR A 185 -21.09 -35.98 -32.33
C THR A 185 -19.77 -35.67 -31.66
N GLY A 186 -18.82 -36.60 -31.78
CA GLY A 186 -17.46 -36.38 -31.30
C GLY A 186 -16.84 -35.19 -32.03
N THR A 187 -16.42 -34.18 -31.29
CA THR A 187 -15.71 -33.01 -31.82
C THR A 187 -14.24 -33.22 -31.51
N VAL A 188 -13.41 -33.26 -32.54
CA VAL A 188 -11.95 -33.23 -32.33
C VAL A 188 -11.62 -31.82 -31.88
N VAL A 189 -11.08 -31.69 -30.68
CA VAL A 189 -10.54 -30.42 -30.19
C VAL A 189 -9.13 -30.33 -30.74
N ASP A 190 -8.96 -29.50 -31.76
CA ASP A 190 -7.64 -29.09 -32.23
C ASP A 190 -7.22 -27.86 -31.40
N SER A 191 -5.93 -27.72 -31.12
CA SER A 191 -5.39 -26.59 -30.32
C SER A 191 -5.68 -25.22 -30.97
N THR A 192 -6.16 -25.22 -32.21
CA THR A 192 -6.61 -24.06 -32.98
C THR A 192 -7.91 -23.42 -32.47
N ASP A 193 -8.65 -24.08 -31.58
CA ASP A 193 -9.89 -23.54 -30.98
C ASP A 193 -9.67 -22.72 -29.70
N CYS A 194 -8.45 -22.70 -29.16
CA CYS A 194 -8.10 -21.86 -28.01
C CYS A 194 -7.82 -20.42 -28.45
N LYS A 195 -8.40 -19.44 -27.76
CA LYS A 195 -8.15 -18.02 -28.01
C LYS A 195 -7.45 -17.42 -26.82
N VAL A 196 -6.36 -16.70 -27.08
CA VAL A 196 -5.81 -15.77 -26.09
C VAL A 196 -6.76 -14.59 -26.01
N VAL A 197 -7.40 -14.43 -24.86
CA VAL A 197 -8.21 -13.28 -24.52
C VAL A 197 -7.33 -12.36 -23.69
N GLU A 198 -6.99 -11.20 -24.25
CA GLU A 198 -6.32 -10.16 -23.50
C GLU A 198 -7.38 -9.31 -22.82
N THR A 199 -7.43 -9.39 -21.49
CA THR A 199 -8.20 -8.46 -20.67
C THR A 199 -7.28 -7.33 -20.28
N ARG A 200 -7.51 -6.15 -20.86
CA ARG A 200 -6.82 -4.92 -20.48
C ARG A 200 -7.61 -4.27 -19.36
N THR A 201 -7.02 -4.17 -18.17
CA THR A 201 -7.53 -3.32 -17.10
C THR A 201 -6.84 -1.97 -17.20
N GLU A 202 -7.61 -0.88 -17.14
CA GLU A 202 -7.04 0.45 -16.98
C GLU A 202 -6.26 0.51 -15.66
N GLY A 203 -5.17 1.28 -15.63
CA GLY A 203 -4.45 1.50 -14.38
C GLY A 203 -5.34 2.23 -13.38
N GLU A 204 -5.28 1.83 -12.13
CA GLU A 204 -6.05 2.45 -11.05
C GLU A 204 -5.26 2.39 -9.75
N ILE A 205 -5.58 3.33 -8.84
CA ILE A 205 -4.98 3.34 -7.51
C ILE A 205 -5.48 2.11 -6.72
N PRO A 206 -4.57 1.26 -6.19
CA PRO A 206 -4.90 0.13 -5.34
C PRO A 206 -5.76 0.48 -4.12
N LYS A 207 -6.58 -0.48 -3.67
CA LYS A 207 -7.55 -0.27 -2.58
C LYS A 207 -6.93 0.21 -1.26
N ASP A 208 -5.75 -0.30 -0.93
CA ASP A 208 -5.00 0.08 0.28
C ASP A 208 -4.55 1.53 0.24
N LYS A 209 -4.06 1.99 -0.92
CA LYS A 209 -3.66 3.38 -1.14
C LYS A 209 -4.86 4.32 -1.19
N ARG A 210 -5.96 3.91 -1.85
CA ARG A 210 -7.24 4.67 -1.81
C ARG A 210 -7.73 4.90 -0.38
N ARG A 211 -7.66 3.88 0.48
CA ARG A 211 -8.05 4.02 1.89
C ARG A 211 -7.24 5.10 2.62
N ARG A 212 -5.94 5.22 2.32
CA ARG A 212 -5.11 6.28 2.89
C ARG A 212 -5.48 7.66 2.32
N LEU A 213 -5.68 7.75 1.01
CA LEU A 213 -6.01 9.01 0.33
C LEU A 213 -7.34 9.61 0.80
N VAL A 214 -8.34 8.78 1.11
CA VAL A 214 -9.63 9.25 1.67
C VAL A 214 -9.45 10.05 2.96
N ASN A 215 -8.41 9.79 3.75
CA ASN A 215 -8.16 10.56 4.98
C ASN A 215 -7.72 12.01 4.70
N PHE A 216 -7.44 12.35 3.44
CA PHE A 216 -7.11 13.71 2.99
C PHE A 216 -8.28 14.40 2.27
N ASN A 217 -9.47 13.80 2.29
CA ASN A 217 -10.68 14.33 1.64
C ASN A 217 -11.50 15.20 2.61
N PHE A 218 -11.87 16.41 2.21
CA PHE A 218 -12.83 17.27 2.89
C PHE A 218 -14.23 17.04 2.33
N ASN A 219 -15.14 16.51 3.15
CA ASN A 219 -16.47 16.07 2.68
C ASN A 219 -17.41 17.22 2.26
N ASP A 220 -16.99 18.48 2.34
CA ASP A 220 -17.75 19.67 1.97
C ASP A 220 -17.05 20.58 0.94
N ASN A 221 -15.89 20.20 0.41
CA ASN A 221 -15.09 21.06 -0.47
C ASN A 221 -14.49 20.28 -1.63
N LEU A 222 -14.61 20.81 -2.85
CA LEU A 222 -14.01 20.23 -4.06
C LEU A 222 -12.57 20.69 -4.32
N LEU A 223 -12.05 21.60 -3.48
CA LEU A 223 -10.69 22.16 -3.58
C LEU A 223 -9.80 21.64 -2.45
N ASP A 224 -9.78 20.32 -2.24
CA ASP A 224 -9.04 19.66 -1.16
C ASP A 224 -7.58 20.06 -1.10
N LEU A 225 -6.91 20.09 -2.26
CA LEU A 225 -5.47 20.41 -2.33
C LEU A 225 -5.16 21.80 -1.76
N VAL A 226 -6.00 22.80 -2.05
CA VAL A 226 -5.79 24.17 -1.57
C VAL A 226 -5.95 24.24 -0.05
N GLU A 227 -6.95 23.53 0.48
CA GLU A 227 -7.19 23.48 1.92
C GLU A 227 -6.07 22.71 2.64
N LEU A 228 -5.60 21.60 2.07
CA LEU A 228 -4.47 20.82 2.58
C LEU A 228 -3.19 21.66 2.64
N GLU A 229 -2.89 22.42 1.60
CA GLU A 229 -1.74 23.34 1.58
C GLU A 229 -1.87 24.45 2.63
N SER A 230 -3.09 24.96 2.85
CA SER A 230 -3.37 25.93 3.91
C SER A 230 -3.11 25.35 5.31
N LEU A 231 -3.60 24.13 5.58
CA LEU A 231 -3.37 23.45 6.85
C LEU A 231 -1.88 23.22 7.11
N LEU A 232 -1.15 22.78 6.08
CA LEU A 232 0.29 22.54 6.16
C LEU A 232 1.08 23.80 6.53
N GLN A 233 0.65 24.97 6.05
CA GLN A 233 1.34 26.23 6.29
C GLN A 233 0.94 26.93 7.60
N ASN A 234 -0.32 26.83 8.01
CA ASN A 234 -0.87 27.70 9.05
C ASN A 234 -1.33 26.96 10.31
N ASP A 235 -1.69 25.68 10.21
CA ASP A 235 -2.42 24.97 11.28
C ASP A 235 -1.66 23.76 11.85
N LEU A 236 -0.44 23.50 11.38
CA LEU A 236 0.44 22.54 12.02
C LEU A 236 0.82 23.01 13.43
N ASN A 237 0.76 22.07 14.38
CA ASN A 237 1.07 22.33 15.77
C ASN A 237 2.50 21.83 16.03
N MET A 238 3.44 22.75 15.82
CA MET A 238 4.87 22.47 15.94
C MET A 238 5.25 21.96 17.33
N ASP A 239 4.57 22.39 18.39
CA ASP A 239 4.81 21.91 19.75
C ASP A 239 4.46 20.42 19.92
N VAL A 240 3.37 19.98 19.29
CA VAL A 240 2.95 18.57 19.31
C VAL A 240 3.95 17.71 18.55
N ILE A 241 4.43 18.21 17.41
CA ILE A 241 5.45 17.53 16.61
C ILE A 241 6.78 17.44 17.37
N ALA A 242 7.20 18.53 18.03
CA ALA A 242 8.37 18.51 18.90
C ALA A 242 8.24 17.47 20.01
N LEU A 243 7.05 17.37 20.62
CA LEU A 243 6.81 16.41 21.69
C LEU A 243 6.89 14.94 21.21
N GLN A 244 6.55 14.65 19.95
CA GLN A 244 6.73 13.30 19.39
C GLN A 244 8.20 12.85 19.46
N PHE A 245 9.14 13.77 19.27
CA PHE A 245 10.56 13.47 19.45
C PHE A 245 10.86 13.05 20.90
N ILE A 246 10.39 13.78 21.91
CA ILE A 246 10.65 13.41 23.32
C ILE A 246 10.03 12.06 23.67
N MET A 247 8.80 11.81 23.22
CA MET A 247 8.05 10.62 23.63
C MET A 247 8.55 9.35 22.95
N TYR A 248 8.78 9.44 21.63
CA TYR A 248 9.10 8.28 20.80
C TYR A 248 10.47 8.41 20.18
N GLY A 249 10.81 9.58 19.64
CA GLY A 249 12.04 9.76 18.89
C GLY A 249 13.30 9.49 19.71
N GLN A 250 13.42 10.10 20.88
CA GLN A 250 14.58 9.95 21.75
C GLN A 250 14.75 8.50 22.23
N SER A 251 13.66 7.85 22.65
CA SER A 251 13.70 6.49 23.18
C SER A 251 13.92 5.41 22.12
N HIS A 252 13.56 5.69 20.86
CA HIS A 252 13.67 4.74 19.75
C HIS A 252 14.83 5.08 18.79
N GLY A 253 15.64 6.09 19.13
CA GLY A 253 16.74 6.55 18.28
C GLY A 253 16.28 7.02 16.91
N TRP A 254 15.11 7.67 16.85
CA TRP A 254 14.67 8.34 15.64
C TRP A 254 15.55 9.54 15.38
N ALA A 255 15.68 9.83 14.11
CA ALA A 255 16.48 10.94 13.69
C ALA A 255 15.75 12.26 13.89
N TYR A 256 16.47 13.28 14.34
CA TYR A 256 15.89 14.61 14.47
C TYR A 256 16.34 15.62 13.41
N ARG A 257 17.38 15.29 12.65
CA ARG A 257 17.84 16.07 11.50
C ARG A 257 18.76 15.28 10.58
N ILE A 258 18.95 15.81 9.37
CA ILE A 258 19.97 15.34 8.43
C ILE A 258 21.36 15.71 8.97
N CYS A 259 22.37 14.86 8.72
CA CYS A 259 23.75 15.13 9.05
C CYS A 259 24.31 16.32 8.26
N THR A 260 25.11 17.15 8.94
CA THR A 260 25.98 18.11 8.27
C THR A 260 27.07 17.38 7.49
N ASP A 261 27.69 18.06 6.52
CA ASP A 261 28.76 17.46 5.72
C ASP A 261 30.00 17.11 6.56
N GLU A 262 30.25 17.82 7.65
CA GLU A 262 31.32 17.49 8.61
C GLU A 262 31.00 16.18 9.35
N GLU A 263 29.75 15.99 9.77
CA GLU A 263 29.32 14.79 10.52
C GLU A 263 29.30 13.52 9.67
N LYS A 264 29.01 13.63 8.37
CA LYS A 264 29.10 12.51 7.43
C LYS A 264 30.51 11.92 7.32
N ASN A 265 31.54 12.69 7.66
CA ASN A 265 32.92 12.23 7.67
C ASN A 265 33.34 11.59 9.01
N ASN A 266 32.46 11.59 10.01
CA ASN A 266 32.74 10.92 11.29
C ASN A 266 32.70 9.41 11.08
N PRO A 267 33.64 8.65 11.67
CA PRO A 267 33.64 7.20 11.57
C PRO A 267 32.38 6.63 12.25
N VAL A 268 31.64 5.78 11.54
CA VAL A 268 30.49 5.03 12.07
C VAL A 268 30.96 4.24 13.30
N GLN A 269 30.42 4.55 14.48
CA GLN A 269 30.79 3.83 15.70
C GLN A 269 30.00 2.52 15.76
N THR A 270 30.70 1.40 15.67
CA THR A 270 30.06 0.08 15.52
C THR A 270 29.81 -0.68 16.82
N GLU A 271 30.20 -0.24 18.04
CA GLU A 271 29.73 -0.95 19.27
C GLU A 271 30.03 -0.31 20.66
N THR A 272 29.12 -0.65 21.59
CA THR A 272 29.06 -0.63 23.08
C THR A 272 28.91 0.70 23.87
N TYR A 273 27.75 0.78 24.55
CA TYR A 273 27.36 1.67 25.67
C TYR A 273 28.46 1.88 26.73
N PRO A 274 28.43 2.99 27.50
CA PRO A 274 27.37 4.00 27.60
C PRO A 274 27.87 5.39 27.20
N ALA A 275 27.33 5.95 26.13
CA ALA A 275 27.33 7.39 25.90
C ALA A 275 26.26 7.70 24.86
N VAL A 276 25.43 8.72 25.15
CA VAL A 276 24.59 9.41 24.18
C VAL A 276 25.52 10.02 23.10
N LYS A 277 25.87 9.23 22.10
CA LYS A 277 26.67 9.69 20.96
C LYS A 277 25.77 9.73 19.75
N LEU A 278 25.55 10.96 19.27
CA LEU A 278 24.98 11.23 17.97
C LEU A 278 25.88 10.60 16.90
N TYR A 279 25.30 9.85 15.99
CA TYR A 279 26.01 9.27 14.85
C TYR A 279 25.15 9.36 13.58
N CYS A 280 25.81 9.40 12.42
CA CYS A 280 25.13 9.33 11.13
C CYS A 280 24.91 7.87 10.75
N ASP A 281 23.70 7.54 10.34
CA ASP A 281 23.43 6.27 9.67
C ASP A 281 23.87 6.30 8.19
N ASP A 282 23.70 5.17 7.51
CA ASP A 282 24.07 5.00 6.10
C ASP A 282 23.29 5.93 5.15
N ASP A 283 22.14 6.47 5.61
CA ASP A 283 21.30 7.43 4.88
C ASP A 283 21.72 8.89 5.15
N GLY A 284 22.76 9.11 5.95
CA GLY A 284 23.27 10.43 6.28
C GLY A 284 22.36 11.19 7.24
N ILE A 285 21.63 10.49 8.09
CA ILE A 285 20.69 11.04 9.06
C ILE A 285 21.24 10.85 10.48
N ILE A 286 21.10 11.85 11.35
CA ILE A 286 21.56 11.76 12.75
C ILE A 286 20.63 10.90 13.57
N ARG A 287 21.17 9.90 14.27
CA ARG A 287 20.47 9.10 15.27
C ARG A 287 21.06 9.28 16.66
N GLU A 288 20.22 9.14 17.67
CA GLU A 288 20.60 9.02 19.07
C GLU A 288 20.51 7.55 19.49
N ILE A 289 21.55 6.97 20.10
CA ILE A 289 21.44 5.66 20.74
C ILE A 289 20.94 5.91 22.17
N ALA A 290 19.66 5.59 22.44
CA ALA A 290 19.06 5.67 23.76
C ALA A 290 19.71 4.67 24.72
N GLU A 291 20.01 5.03 25.98
CA GLU A 291 20.53 4.12 27.03
C GLU A 291 19.68 2.88 27.32
#